data_AF-A0A9W8X335-F1
#
_entry.id   AF-A0A9W8X335-F1
#
_cell.length_a   1.000
_cell.length_b   1.000
_cell.length_c   1.000
_cell.angle_alpha   90.00
_cell.angle_beta   90.00
_cell.angle_gamma   90.00
#
_symmetry.space_group_name_H-M   'P 1'
#
loop_
_entity.id
_entity.type
_entity.pdbx_description
1 polymer ?
#
loop_
_entity_poly.entity_id
_entity_poly.type
_entity_poly.pdbx_seq_one_letter_code
_entity_poly.pdbx_strand_id
1 'polypeptide(L)'
;MSLASALLKRLFVHKTLGIPWKDITFGRKRNPKHGKPCALLPPPLHGPAPCEFNVSHQAGLVALVGCKTEELDAELGVDIVCVNERNEGKMIEEEGFEAWIDMYAEIFSHEETFDMKYNVSPFPLLDGTIVTSEMLGRHDRCCSKGEELSVTLPDSSVRKFSSALLIDAKLRRFYTFWCYKEAYIKLDGEALLAAWIPELEFKHVRAPIPGTPARCSTHGVWGERVSDAEVWFKHVHMSGCRVEIQAFEEDFMIGVTAKERTWGSGDAGLPEVLTDFRGLHLEEDVMRVARKA
;
A
#
# COMPACT_ATOMS: atom_id res chain seq x y z
N MET A 1 3.53 17.24 -5.45
CA MET A 1 2.93 16.38 -4.41
C MET A 1 3.11 16.89 -2.97
N SER A 2 4.26 17.47 -2.61
CA SER A 2 4.52 17.96 -1.25
C SER A 2 3.50 18.99 -0.73
N LEU A 3 2.99 19.87 -1.60
CA LEU A 3 1.94 20.82 -1.23
C LEU A 3 0.64 20.12 -0.84
N ALA A 4 0.14 19.20 -1.67
CA ALA A 4 -1.09 18.46 -1.38
C ALA A 4 -0.97 17.64 -0.08
N SER A 5 0.19 17.00 0.16
CA SER A 5 0.48 16.35 1.45
C SER A 5 0.44 17.33 2.63
N ALA A 6 1.03 18.51 2.50
CA ALA A 6 1.01 19.53 3.55
C ALA A 6 -0.41 20.03 3.85
N LEU A 7 -1.22 20.27 2.82
CA LEU A 7 -2.61 20.70 2.96
C LEU A 7 -3.48 19.60 3.59
N LEU A 8 -3.32 18.35 3.16
CA LEU A 8 -4.10 17.23 3.67
C LEU A 8 -3.82 16.96 5.15
N LYS A 9 -2.56 17.05 5.58
CA LYS A 9 -2.19 16.99 7.00
C LYS A 9 -2.86 18.08 7.83
N ARG A 10 -2.81 19.34 7.36
CA ARG A 10 -3.48 20.46 8.05
C ARG A 10 -4.99 20.27 8.11
N LEU A 11 -5.59 19.85 7.00
CA LEU A 11 -7.02 19.57 6.93
C LEU A 11 -7.43 18.48 7.92
N PHE A 12 -6.69 17.38 7.97
CA PHE A 12 -6.93 16.30 8.94
C PHE A 12 -6.88 16.83 10.37
N VAL A 13 -5.78 17.50 10.77
CA VAL A 13 -5.63 18.02 12.13
C VAL A 13 -6.74 19.02 12.49
N HIS A 14 -7.08 19.92 11.57
CA HIS A 14 -8.16 20.88 11.77
C HIS A 14 -9.51 20.20 11.99
N LYS A 15 -9.89 19.27 11.10
CA LYS A 15 -11.18 18.57 11.18
C LYS A 15 -11.27 17.63 12.39
N THR A 16 -10.16 17.00 12.75
CA THR A 16 -10.12 16.00 13.82
C THR A 16 -10.07 16.64 15.21
N LEU A 17 -9.31 17.73 15.38
CA LEU A 17 -9.02 18.32 16.69
C LEU A 17 -9.60 19.74 16.88
N GLY A 18 -10.18 20.34 15.84
CA GLY A 18 -10.71 21.70 15.89
C GLY A 18 -9.65 22.80 16.04
N ILE A 19 -8.36 22.46 15.91
CA ILE A 19 -7.26 23.44 16.01
C ILE A 19 -7.37 24.42 14.83
N PRO A 20 -7.38 25.74 15.04
CA PRO A 20 -7.45 26.72 13.97
C PRO A 20 -6.34 26.52 12.94
N TRP A 21 -6.65 26.68 11.65
CA TRP A 21 -5.73 26.27 10.58
C TRP A 21 -4.36 26.94 10.67
N LYS A 22 -4.35 28.23 11.04
CA LYS A 22 -3.15 29.06 11.24
C LYS A 22 -2.28 28.62 12.42
N ASP A 23 -2.88 27.98 13.42
CA ASP A 23 -2.20 27.59 14.68
C ASP A 23 -1.65 26.15 14.61
N ILE A 24 -2.00 25.40 13.55
CA ILE A 24 -1.48 24.05 13.32
C ILE A 24 0.02 24.11 13.01
N THR A 25 0.80 23.41 13.83
CA THR A 25 2.23 23.20 13.65
C THR A 25 2.55 21.71 13.70
N PHE A 26 3.69 21.34 13.10
CA PHE A 26 4.11 19.94 13.01
C PHE A 26 5.51 19.76 13.58
N GLY A 27 5.70 18.68 14.33
CA GLY A 27 6.98 18.14 14.73
C GLY A 27 7.28 16.83 14.01
N ARG A 28 8.27 16.10 14.53
CA ARG A 28 8.58 14.73 14.09
C ARG A 28 8.74 13.82 15.31
N LYS A 29 8.17 12.62 15.24
CA LYS A 29 8.33 11.58 16.27
C LYS A 29 9.70 10.92 16.13
N ARG A 30 10.27 10.49 17.26
CA ARG A 30 11.55 9.74 17.40
C ARG A 30 12.79 10.50 16.90
N ASN A 31 12.84 10.90 15.63
CA ASN A 31 13.97 11.60 15.01
C ASN A 31 13.55 13.00 14.49
N PRO A 32 14.27 14.08 14.85
CA PRO A 32 13.88 15.46 14.49
C PRO A 32 14.07 15.80 13.00
N LYS A 33 14.83 15.01 12.24
CA LYS A 33 15.09 15.24 10.81
C LYS A 33 14.33 14.26 9.91
N HIS A 34 14.38 12.97 10.25
CA HIS A 34 13.86 11.88 9.42
C HIS A 34 12.60 11.22 10.00
N GLY A 35 12.23 11.57 11.22
CA GLY A 35 11.10 10.92 11.90
C GLY A 35 9.75 11.26 11.28
N LYS A 36 8.78 10.39 11.59
CA LYS A 36 7.40 10.53 11.13
C LYS A 36 6.79 11.87 11.58
N PRO A 37 6.17 12.66 10.67
CA PRO A 37 5.49 13.89 11.04
C PRO A 37 4.41 13.67 12.11
N CYS A 38 4.30 14.58 13.09
CA CYS A 38 3.21 14.61 14.05
C CYS A 38 2.69 16.03 14.23
N ALA A 39 1.40 16.17 14.56
CA ALA A 39 0.83 17.46 14.94
C ALA A 39 1.23 17.82 16.37
N LEU A 40 1.36 19.12 16.64
CA LEU A 40 1.67 19.64 17.98
C LEU A 40 0.48 20.45 18.52
N LEU A 41 0.29 20.41 19.83
CA LEU A 41 -0.66 21.26 20.52
C LEU A 41 -0.17 22.71 20.50
N PRO A 42 -1.04 23.68 20.18
CA PRO A 42 -0.69 25.08 20.27
C PRO A 42 -0.46 25.48 21.74
N PRO A 43 0.26 26.60 21.99
CA PRO A 43 0.39 27.15 23.33
C PRO A 43 -0.98 27.40 23.99
N PRO A 44 -1.12 27.21 25.32
CA PRO A 44 -0.06 26.92 26.29
C PRO A 44 0.19 25.42 26.55
N LEU A 45 -0.54 24.51 25.89
CA LEU A 45 -0.50 23.08 26.23
C LEU A 45 0.83 22.41 25.85
N HIS A 46 1.40 22.76 24.69
CA HIS A 46 2.65 22.21 24.12
C HIS A 46 2.70 20.66 23.99
N GLY A 47 3.56 20.13 23.13
CA GLY A 47 3.73 18.68 22.93
C GLY A 47 2.86 18.07 21.82
N PRO A 48 2.88 16.74 21.63
CA PRO A 48 2.13 16.06 20.57
C PRO A 48 0.61 16.21 20.71
N ALA A 49 -0.07 16.52 19.62
CA ALA A 49 -1.53 16.53 19.57
C ALA A 49 -2.09 15.11 19.64
N PRO A 50 -3.30 14.89 20.19
CA PRO A 50 -3.91 13.58 20.41
C PRO A 50 -4.48 12.96 19.12
N CYS A 51 -3.65 12.87 18.08
CA CYS A 51 -3.96 12.21 16.81
C CYS A 51 -2.74 11.48 16.25
N GLU A 52 -3.00 10.36 15.56
CA GLU A 52 -2.02 9.64 14.75
C GLU A 52 -2.38 9.84 13.27
N PHE A 53 -1.38 10.02 12.41
CA PHE A 53 -1.59 10.00 10.98
C PHE A 53 -0.33 9.62 10.21
N ASN A 54 -0.50 9.10 9.00
CA ASN A 54 0.57 8.91 8.04
C ASN A 54 0.10 9.38 6.66
N VAL A 55 1.04 9.76 5.80
CA VAL A 55 0.75 10.27 4.46
C VAL A 55 1.76 9.72 3.47
N SER A 56 1.28 9.28 2.31
CA SER A 56 2.10 8.89 1.17
C SER A 56 1.58 9.53 -0.10
N HIS A 57 2.43 9.57 -1.12
CA HIS A 57 2.09 10.09 -2.43
C HIS A 57 2.91 9.42 -3.54
N GLN A 58 2.29 9.18 -4.69
CA GLN A 58 2.96 8.73 -5.91
C GLN A 58 2.12 9.13 -7.13
N ALA A 59 2.77 9.42 -8.27
CA ALA A 59 2.16 9.70 -9.57
C ALA A 59 0.89 10.60 -9.55
N GLY A 60 0.88 11.67 -8.75
CA GLY A 60 -0.26 12.61 -8.71
C GLY A 60 -1.32 12.32 -7.64
N LEU A 61 -1.27 11.19 -6.93
CA LEU A 61 -2.16 10.88 -5.80
C LEU A 61 -1.49 11.11 -4.44
N VAL A 62 -2.27 11.61 -3.47
CA VAL A 62 -1.89 11.71 -2.05
C VAL A 62 -2.94 11.00 -1.21
N ALA A 63 -2.49 10.12 -0.32
CA ALA A 63 -3.34 9.41 0.63
C ALA A 63 -2.88 9.73 2.05
N LEU A 64 -3.83 10.01 2.92
CA LEU A 64 -3.62 10.18 4.36
C LEU A 64 -4.56 9.24 5.09
N VAL A 65 -4.02 8.51 6.06
CA VAL A 65 -4.79 7.78 7.07
C VAL A 65 -4.50 8.41 8.42
N GLY A 66 -5.51 8.45 9.30
CA GLY A 66 -5.35 8.99 10.63
C GLY A 66 -6.52 8.70 11.54
N CYS A 67 -6.26 8.73 12.84
CA CYS A 67 -7.24 8.55 13.90
C CYS A 67 -6.98 9.52 15.05
N LYS A 68 -7.97 9.71 15.92
CA LYS A 68 -7.70 10.26 17.25
C LYS A 68 -7.13 9.17 18.14
N THR A 69 -6.17 9.53 18.98
CA THR A 69 -5.55 8.57 19.91
C THR A 69 -6.49 8.16 21.05
N GLU A 70 -7.55 8.94 21.31
CA GLU A 70 -8.61 8.56 22.25
C GLU A 70 -9.58 7.51 21.68
N GLU A 71 -9.74 7.47 20.35
CA GLU A 71 -10.63 6.56 19.64
C GLU A 71 -9.90 5.26 19.24
N LEU A 72 -8.61 5.36 18.92
CA LEU A 72 -7.77 4.23 18.53
C LEU A 72 -6.31 4.47 18.96
N ASP A 73 -5.81 3.65 19.89
CA ASP A 73 -4.40 3.66 20.32
C ASP A 73 -3.53 2.79 19.41
N ALA A 74 -3.31 3.28 18.19
CA ALA A 74 -2.52 2.61 17.18
C ALA A 74 -1.43 3.51 16.58
N GLU A 75 -0.40 2.88 16.04
CA GLU A 75 0.50 3.47 15.05
C GLU A 75 -0.01 3.13 13.65
N LEU A 76 0.08 4.09 12.72
CA LEU A 76 -0.46 3.96 11.36
C LEU A 76 0.61 4.19 10.30
N GLY A 77 0.56 3.46 9.21
CA GLY A 77 1.36 3.67 8.01
C GLY A 77 0.48 3.61 6.78
N VAL A 78 0.78 4.43 5.77
CA VAL A 78 0.14 4.31 4.46
C VAL A 78 1.21 4.40 3.39
N ASP A 79 1.04 3.63 2.33
CA ASP A 79 1.81 3.78 1.10
C ASP A 79 0.92 3.75 -0.14
N ILE A 80 1.40 4.36 -1.22
CA ILE A 80 0.75 4.33 -2.53
C ILE A 80 1.80 3.85 -3.51
N VAL A 81 1.43 2.86 -4.32
CA VAL A 81 2.23 2.40 -5.45
C VAL A 81 1.46 2.62 -6.75
N CYS A 82 2.17 3.03 -7.80
CA CYS A 82 1.69 3.06 -9.17
C CYS A 82 2.49 2.03 -9.99
N VAL A 83 1.84 0.96 -10.45
CA VAL A 83 2.52 -0.20 -11.05
C VAL A 83 3.15 0.12 -12.41
N ASN A 84 2.66 1.13 -13.12
CA ASN A 84 3.06 1.45 -14.50
C ASN A 84 3.98 2.67 -14.63
N GLU A 85 4.25 3.42 -13.53
CA GLU A 85 5.11 4.60 -13.58
C GLU A 85 6.60 4.24 -13.70
N ARG A 86 6.98 3.07 -13.20
CA ARG A 86 8.36 2.61 -13.19
C ARG A 86 8.61 1.83 -14.47
N ASN A 87 9.66 2.20 -15.21
CA ASN A 87 9.97 1.60 -16.52
C ASN A 87 10.79 0.32 -16.35
N GLU A 88 10.27 -0.70 -15.67
CA GLU A 88 11.04 -1.94 -15.43
C GLU A 88 11.04 -2.90 -16.62
N GLY A 89 10.20 -2.63 -17.61
CA GLY A 89 10.05 -3.47 -18.80
C GLY A 89 11.37 -3.83 -19.44
N LYS A 90 12.28 -2.85 -19.59
CA LYS A 90 13.59 -3.09 -20.21
C LYS A 90 14.45 -4.11 -19.46
N MET A 91 14.59 -3.97 -18.14
CA MET A 91 15.41 -4.90 -17.37
C MET A 91 14.79 -6.31 -17.35
N ILE A 92 13.47 -6.39 -17.21
CA ILE A 92 12.77 -7.68 -17.21
C ILE A 92 12.85 -8.36 -18.60
N GLU A 93 12.86 -7.58 -19.68
CA GLU A 93 13.08 -8.09 -21.04
C GLU A 93 14.53 -8.58 -21.24
N GLU A 94 15.52 -7.89 -20.67
CA GLU A 94 16.94 -8.22 -20.85
C GLU A 94 17.43 -9.36 -19.94
N GLU A 95 17.03 -9.37 -18.66
CA GLU A 95 17.59 -10.26 -17.62
C GLU A 95 16.54 -11.20 -17.00
N GLY A 96 15.25 -10.99 -17.28
CA GLY A 96 14.15 -11.76 -16.70
C GLY A 96 13.67 -11.23 -15.35
N PHE A 97 12.46 -11.64 -14.98
CA PHE A 97 11.76 -11.22 -13.78
C PHE A 97 12.43 -11.71 -12.49
N GLU A 98 13.09 -12.87 -12.51
CA GLU A 98 13.80 -13.38 -11.33
C GLU A 98 14.98 -12.50 -10.95
N ALA A 99 15.83 -12.17 -11.94
CA ALA A 99 16.97 -11.27 -11.76
C ALA A 99 16.51 -9.89 -11.29
N TRP A 100 15.38 -9.41 -11.82
CA TRP A 100 14.78 -8.17 -11.37
C TRP A 100 14.33 -8.22 -9.90
N ILE A 101 13.69 -9.31 -9.45
CA ILE A 101 13.33 -9.51 -8.03
C ILE A 101 14.58 -9.60 -7.14
N ASP A 102 15.65 -10.25 -7.62
CA ASP A 102 16.90 -10.43 -6.85
C ASP A 102 17.61 -9.12 -6.52
N MET A 103 17.37 -8.04 -7.26
CA MET A 103 17.84 -6.70 -6.88
C MET A 103 17.28 -6.22 -5.52
N TYR A 104 16.17 -6.81 -5.07
CA TYR A 104 15.48 -6.43 -3.84
C TYR A 104 15.67 -7.46 -2.71
N ALA A 105 16.60 -8.40 -2.85
CA ALA A 105 16.86 -9.45 -1.86
C ALA A 105 17.36 -8.93 -0.48
N GLU A 106 17.83 -7.67 -0.40
CA GLU A 106 18.17 -7.02 0.88
C GLU A 106 16.95 -6.38 1.59
N ILE A 107 15.79 -6.31 0.92
CA ILE A 107 14.56 -5.71 1.46
C ILE A 107 13.54 -6.79 1.81
N PHE A 108 13.51 -7.88 1.06
CA PHE A 108 12.54 -8.96 1.24
C PHE A 108 13.22 -10.24 1.73
N SER A 109 12.49 -11.05 2.48
CA SER A 109 12.99 -12.35 2.91
C SER A 109 13.12 -13.31 1.72
N HIS A 110 13.84 -14.42 1.93
CA HIS A 110 13.92 -15.47 0.91
C HIS A 110 12.54 -16.04 0.55
N GLU A 111 11.65 -16.19 1.55
CA GLU A 111 10.29 -16.69 1.33
C GLU A 111 9.44 -15.70 0.53
N GLU A 112 9.54 -14.40 0.83
CA GLU A 112 8.82 -13.36 0.07
C GLU A 112 9.33 -13.26 -1.37
N THR A 113 10.65 -13.30 -1.59
CA THR A 113 11.22 -13.27 -2.95
C THR A 113 10.83 -14.51 -3.75
N PHE A 114 10.85 -15.70 -3.13
CA PHE A 114 10.36 -16.92 -3.74
C PHE A 114 8.87 -16.81 -4.11
N ASP A 115 8.04 -16.30 -3.19
CA ASP A 115 6.62 -16.08 -3.43
C ASP A 115 6.37 -15.09 -4.59
N MET A 116 7.09 -13.97 -4.63
CA MET A 116 6.93 -12.99 -5.72
C MET A 116 7.33 -13.56 -7.08
N LYS A 117 8.42 -14.35 -7.14
CA LYS A 117 8.88 -14.99 -8.38
C LYS A 117 7.90 -16.04 -8.87
N TYR A 118 7.37 -16.85 -7.97
CA TYR A 118 6.69 -18.08 -8.33
C TYR A 118 5.22 -18.13 -7.93
N ASN A 119 4.59 -17.07 -7.42
CA ASN A 119 3.14 -16.99 -7.21
C ASN A 119 2.51 -15.81 -7.94
N VAL A 120 1.21 -15.90 -8.20
CA VAL A 120 0.44 -14.87 -8.86
C VAL A 120 -0.98 -14.84 -8.31
N SER A 121 -1.61 -13.66 -8.31
CA SER A 121 -3.05 -13.54 -8.03
C SER A 121 -3.85 -13.73 -9.32
N PRO A 122 -5.15 -14.07 -9.25
CA PRO A 122 -5.95 -14.22 -10.46
C PRO A 122 -5.88 -12.97 -11.36
N PHE A 123 -5.73 -13.17 -12.66
CA PHE A 123 -5.58 -12.07 -13.62
C PHE A 123 -6.41 -12.31 -14.89
N PRO A 124 -6.91 -11.24 -15.52
CA PRO A 124 -7.69 -11.36 -16.74
C PRO A 124 -6.80 -11.54 -17.98
N LEU A 125 -7.27 -12.36 -18.91
CA LEU A 125 -6.84 -12.33 -20.31
C LEU A 125 -7.54 -11.18 -21.06
N LEU A 126 -7.08 -10.90 -22.29
CA LEU A 126 -7.66 -9.86 -23.15
C LEU A 126 -9.14 -10.10 -23.51
N ASP A 127 -9.59 -11.36 -23.45
CA ASP A 127 -10.99 -11.75 -23.69
C ASP A 127 -11.86 -11.73 -22.40
N GLY A 128 -11.28 -11.34 -21.27
CA GLY A 128 -11.93 -11.30 -19.96
C GLY A 128 -11.88 -12.61 -19.17
N THR A 129 -11.31 -13.69 -19.72
CA THR A 129 -11.12 -14.95 -18.99
C THR A 129 -10.20 -14.74 -17.80
N ILE A 130 -10.62 -15.12 -16.59
CA ILE A 130 -9.80 -15.05 -15.39
C ILE A 130 -8.95 -16.32 -15.28
N VAL A 131 -7.63 -16.15 -15.28
CA VAL A 131 -6.68 -17.23 -15.05
C VAL A 131 -6.34 -17.30 -13.57
N THR A 132 -6.52 -18.46 -12.94
CA THR A 132 -6.13 -18.69 -11.54
C THR A 132 -4.77 -19.41 -11.45
N SER A 133 -4.19 -19.40 -10.25
CA SER A 133 -2.92 -20.11 -9.98
C SER A 133 -3.00 -21.61 -10.19
N GLU A 134 -4.17 -22.22 -9.98
CA GLU A 134 -4.43 -23.64 -10.23
C GLU A 134 -4.44 -23.95 -11.73
N MET A 135 -5.04 -23.06 -12.55
CA MET A 135 -5.09 -23.22 -14.01
C MET A 135 -3.70 -23.15 -14.65
N LEU A 136 -2.77 -22.40 -14.05
CA LEU A 136 -1.38 -22.30 -14.51
C LEU A 136 -0.53 -23.55 -14.25
N GLY A 137 -0.87 -24.39 -13.26
CA GLY A 137 -0.08 -25.57 -12.88
C GLY A 137 1.34 -25.25 -12.32
N ARG A 138 2.31 -26.14 -12.57
CA ARG A 138 3.77 -25.99 -12.35
C ARG A 138 4.53 -26.75 -13.44
N HIS A 139 5.66 -26.29 -13.99
CA HIS A 139 7.00 -26.22 -13.35
C HIS A 139 7.97 -25.29 -14.12
N ASP A 140 7.80 -23.96 -14.14
CA ASP A 140 8.69 -23.01 -13.44
C ASP A 140 8.15 -21.57 -13.60
N ARG A 141 6.87 -21.43 -13.98
CA ARG A 141 6.10 -20.17 -14.03
C ARG A 141 6.90 -19.06 -14.70
N CYS A 142 6.91 -19.07 -16.03
CA CYS A 142 7.50 -18.08 -16.93
C CYS A 142 7.85 -16.74 -16.25
N CYS A 143 9.15 -16.46 -16.22
CA CYS A 143 9.74 -15.25 -15.68
C CYS A 143 10.28 -14.35 -16.80
N SER A 144 9.96 -14.64 -18.06
CA SER A 144 10.46 -13.92 -19.22
C SER A 144 9.29 -13.31 -20.01
N LYS A 145 9.46 -12.08 -20.52
CA LYS A 145 8.49 -11.51 -21.46
C LYS A 145 8.70 -12.10 -22.86
N GLY A 146 7.63 -12.13 -23.67
CA GLY A 146 7.69 -12.50 -25.08
C GLY A 146 7.43 -13.98 -25.40
N GLU A 147 6.99 -14.78 -24.43
CA GLU A 147 6.63 -16.18 -24.64
C GLU A 147 5.13 -16.34 -24.85
N GLU A 148 4.70 -17.32 -25.66
CA GLU A 148 3.30 -17.73 -25.76
C GLU A 148 3.02 -18.85 -24.76
N LEU A 149 2.16 -18.56 -23.79
CA LEU A 149 1.74 -19.50 -22.75
C LEU A 149 0.38 -20.10 -23.10
N SER A 150 0.05 -21.24 -22.49
CA SER A 150 -1.24 -21.89 -22.63
C SER A 150 -1.77 -22.35 -21.28
N VAL A 151 -3.07 -22.17 -21.04
CA VAL A 151 -3.78 -22.75 -19.89
C VAL A 151 -4.95 -23.60 -20.35
N THR A 152 -5.26 -24.62 -19.56
CA THR A 152 -6.46 -25.44 -19.73
C THR A 152 -7.53 -24.95 -18.77
N LEU A 153 -8.66 -24.53 -19.33
CA LEU A 153 -9.82 -24.06 -18.57
C LEU A 153 -10.62 -25.25 -17.97
N PRO A 154 -11.53 -25.00 -17.01
CA PRO A 154 -12.36 -26.05 -16.42
C PRO A 154 -13.22 -26.82 -17.43
N ASP A 155 -13.59 -26.19 -18.55
CA ASP A 155 -14.31 -26.81 -19.67
C ASP A 155 -13.40 -27.65 -20.59
N SER A 156 -12.15 -27.87 -20.19
CA SER A 156 -11.09 -28.55 -20.96
C SER A 156 -10.66 -27.82 -22.24
N SER A 157 -11.16 -26.61 -22.50
CA SER A 157 -10.67 -25.80 -23.61
C SER A 157 -9.31 -25.18 -23.27
N VAL A 158 -8.44 -25.07 -24.28
CA VAL A 158 -7.13 -24.44 -24.13
C VAL A 158 -7.22 -22.97 -24.53
N ARG A 159 -6.58 -22.09 -23.76
CA ARG A 159 -6.39 -20.68 -24.08
C ARG A 159 -4.92 -20.34 -24.16
N LYS A 160 -4.53 -19.65 -25.23
CA LYS A 160 -3.18 -19.13 -25.44
C LYS A 160 -3.14 -17.65 -25.08
N PHE A 161 -2.04 -17.20 -24.50
CA PHE A 161 -1.85 -15.80 -24.12
C PHE A 161 -0.37 -15.44 -24.03
N SER A 162 -0.07 -14.14 -24.08
CA SER A 162 1.30 -13.64 -23.94
C SER A 162 1.76 -13.73 -22.48
N SER A 163 3.01 -14.15 -22.26
CA SER A 163 3.64 -14.13 -20.94
C SER A 163 3.68 -12.74 -20.31
N ALA A 164 3.59 -11.67 -21.10
CA ALA A 164 3.50 -10.30 -20.60
C ALA A 164 2.38 -10.12 -19.56
N LEU A 165 1.20 -10.71 -19.80
CA LEU A 165 0.06 -10.62 -18.87
C LEU A 165 0.37 -11.30 -17.52
N LEU A 166 1.10 -12.42 -17.55
CA LEU A 166 1.55 -13.09 -16.34
C LEU A 166 2.59 -12.25 -15.60
N ILE A 167 3.55 -11.66 -16.33
CA ILE A 167 4.58 -10.80 -15.73
C ILE A 167 3.96 -9.54 -15.12
N ASP A 168 2.98 -8.93 -15.76
CA ASP A 168 2.28 -7.75 -15.23
C ASP A 168 1.50 -8.11 -13.95
N ALA A 169 0.88 -9.30 -13.90
CA ALA A 169 0.24 -9.81 -12.70
C ALA A 169 1.23 -10.09 -11.55
N LYS A 170 2.43 -10.62 -11.88
CA LYS A 170 3.52 -10.80 -10.89
C LYS A 170 4.11 -9.47 -10.42
N LEU A 171 4.26 -8.48 -11.30
CA LEU A 171 4.67 -7.12 -10.94
C LEU A 171 3.66 -6.48 -9.98
N ARG A 172 2.36 -6.62 -10.24
CA ARG A 172 1.32 -6.15 -9.33
C ARG A 172 1.43 -6.83 -7.95
N ARG A 173 1.75 -8.12 -7.92
CA ARG A 173 2.03 -8.85 -6.66
C ARG A 173 3.25 -8.29 -5.95
N PHE A 174 4.37 -8.10 -6.64
CA PHE A 174 5.55 -7.43 -6.07
C PHE A 174 5.19 -6.07 -5.47
N TYR A 175 4.43 -5.26 -6.20
CA TYR A 175 4.02 -3.94 -5.73
C TYR A 175 3.09 -3.99 -4.52
N THR A 176 2.35 -5.08 -4.34
CA THR A 176 1.58 -5.32 -3.12
C THR A 176 2.51 -5.53 -1.92
N PHE A 177 3.53 -6.38 -2.05
CA PHE A 177 4.56 -6.57 -1.01
C PHE A 177 5.33 -5.28 -0.72
N TRP A 178 5.74 -4.57 -1.76
CA TRP A 178 6.43 -3.29 -1.63
C TRP A 178 5.59 -2.28 -0.85
N CYS A 179 4.30 -2.16 -1.20
CA CYS A 179 3.39 -1.23 -0.54
C CYS A 179 3.21 -1.58 0.95
N TYR A 180 3.07 -2.86 1.30
CA TYR A 180 3.04 -3.28 2.70
C TYR A 180 4.34 -3.00 3.45
N LYS A 181 5.49 -3.28 2.84
CA LYS A 181 6.81 -3.02 3.44
C LYS A 181 6.99 -1.53 3.72
N GLU A 182 6.76 -0.68 2.71
CA GLU A 182 6.84 0.78 2.85
C GLU A 182 5.83 1.33 3.86
N ALA A 183 4.59 0.85 3.86
CA ALA A 183 3.58 1.27 4.83
C ALA A 183 4.02 0.91 6.26
N TYR A 184 4.57 -0.28 6.50
CA TYR A 184 5.09 -0.65 7.82
C TYR A 184 6.32 0.17 8.23
N ILE A 185 7.28 0.38 7.32
CA ILE A 185 8.46 1.20 7.58
C ILE A 185 8.04 2.65 7.94
N LYS A 186 7.06 3.20 7.22
CA LYS A 186 6.47 4.52 7.49
C LYS A 186 5.67 4.57 8.79
N LEU A 187 5.08 3.45 9.21
CA LEU A 187 4.42 3.31 10.51
C LEU A 187 5.44 3.47 11.63
N ASP A 188 6.52 2.69 11.56
CA ASP A 188 7.58 2.68 12.58
C ASP A 188 8.40 3.98 12.58
N GLY A 189 8.60 4.58 11.40
CA GLY A 189 9.30 5.84 11.24
C GLY A 189 10.83 5.72 11.17
N GLU A 190 11.34 4.49 10.99
CA GLU A 190 12.70 4.22 10.54
C GLU A 190 12.80 4.34 9.01
N ALA A 191 14.03 4.45 8.49
CA ALA A 191 14.30 4.51 7.05
C ALA A 191 14.64 3.10 6.51
N LEU A 192 14.66 2.96 5.18
CA LEU A 192 14.97 1.71 4.44
C LEU A 192 16.36 1.07 4.72
N LEU A 193 17.16 1.62 5.63
CA LEU A 193 18.50 1.14 5.94
C LEU A 193 18.55 0.26 7.20
N ALA A 194 17.40 -0.06 7.77
CA ALA A 194 17.31 -0.89 8.95
C ALA A 194 17.59 -2.37 8.60
N ALA A 195 18.61 -2.96 9.24
CA ALA A 195 19.02 -4.34 9.00
C ALA A 195 17.92 -5.38 9.32
N TRP A 196 16.88 -4.99 10.08
CA TRP A 196 15.76 -5.85 10.42
C TRP A 196 14.71 -5.97 9.30
N ILE A 197 14.78 -5.16 8.24
CA ILE A 197 13.73 -5.09 7.20
C ILE A 197 13.42 -6.47 6.57
N PRO A 198 14.41 -7.32 6.22
CA PRO A 198 14.14 -8.68 5.74
C PRO A 198 13.51 -9.61 6.78
N GLU A 199 13.60 -9.29 8.07
CA GLU A 199 12.99 -10.05 9.16
C GLU A 199 11.52 -9.69 9.38
N LEU A 200 11.03 -8.61 8.76
CA LEU A 200 9.61 -8.28 8.64
C LEU A 200 9.07 -8.98 7.39
N GLU A 201 8.13 -9.90 7.56
CA GLU A 201 7.61 -10.75 6.48
C GLU A 201 6.09 -10.61 6.38
N PHE A 202 5.57 -10.64 5.15
CA PHE A 202 4.13 -10.72 4.90
C PHE A 202 3.75 -12.08 4.34
N LYS A 203 2.74 -12.72 4.94
CA LYS A 203 2.23 -14.02 4.48
C LYS A 203 0.81 -13.88 3.95
N HIS A 204 0.37 -14.85 3.15
CA HIS A 204 -0.96 -14.86 2.54
C HIS A 204 -1.27 -13.61 1.69
N VAL A 205 -0.23 -13.00 1.12
CA VAL A 205 -0.36 -11.81 0.29
C VAL A 205 -1.12 -12.13 -1.00
N ARG A 206 -2.02 -11.23 -1.39
CA ARG A 206 -2.77 -11.28 -2.64
C ARG A 206 -2.91 -9.88 -3.20
N ALA A 207 -2.66 -9.73 -4.49
CA ALA A 207 -2.83 -8.46 -5.16
C ALA A 207 -4.34 -8.16 -5.34
N PRO A 208 -4.80 -6.93 -5.07
CA PRO A 208 -6.18 -6.54 -5.30
C PRO A 208 -6.49 -6.49 -6.80
N ILE A 209 -7.66 -6.98 -7.20
CA ILE A 209 -8.19 -6.78 -8.57
C ILE A 209 -8.26 -5.27 -8.86
N PRO A 210 -7.72 -4.80 -10.00
CA PRO A 210 -7.77 -3.39 -10.37
C PRO A 210 -9.20 -2.85 -10.47
N GLY A 211 -9.34 -1.55 -10.22
CA GLY A 211 -10.53 -0.80 -10.60
C GLY A 211 -10.48 -0.43 -12.09
N THR A 212 -11.33 0.51 -12.50
CA THR A 212 -11.33 1.03 -13.87
C THR A 212 -10.84 2.47 -13.92
N PRO A 213 -9.99 2.84 -14.89
CA PRO A 213 -9.50 4.20 -15.03
C PRO A 213 -10.62 5.17 -15.39
N ALA A 214 -10.42 6.44 -15.05
CA ALA A 214 -11.29 7.51 -15.52
C ALA A 214 -11.38 7.51 -17.06
N ARG A 215 -12.59 7.54 -17.60
CA ARG A 215 -12.86 7.77 -19.04
C ARG A 215 -13.60 9.10 -19.19
N CYS A 216 -13.83 9.56 -20.42
CA CYS A 216 -14.36 10.89 -20.77
C CYS A 216 -15.60 11.38 -19.97
N SER A 217 -16.30 10.51 -19.23
CA SER A 217 -17.42 10.84 -18.36
C SER A 217 -17.45 10.11 -17.00
N THR A 218 -16.39 9.37 -16.63
CA THR A 218 -16.33 8.60 -15.37
C THR A 218 -15.13 9.02 -14.54
N HIS A 219 -15.32 9.23 -13.24
CA HIS A 219 -14.21 9.31 -12.29
C HIS A 219 -13.56 7.94 -12.16
N GLY A 220 -12.29 7.91 -11.74
CA GLY A 220 -11.60 6.68 -11.38
C GLY A 220 -12.39 5.87 -10.36
N VAL A 221 -12.42 4.54 -10.53
CA VAL A 221 -13.23 3.65 -9.69
C VAL A 221 -12.32 2.84 -8.78
N TRP A 222 -12.76 2.67 -7.54
CA TRP A 222 -12.12 1.76 -6.59
C TRP A 222 -12.19 0.31 -7.09
N GLY A 223 -11.06 -0.37 -7.06
CA GLY A 223 -11.00 -1.81 -7.26
C GLY A 223 -11.22 -2.57 -5.96
N GLU A 224 -10.75 -3.81 -5.94
CA GLU A 224 -10.90 -4.69 -4.80
C GLU A 224 -10.11 -4.21 -3.58
N ARG A 225 -10.67 -4.48 -2.39
CA ARG A 225 -10.01 -4.37 -1.09
C ARG A 225 -9.62 -5.76 -0.59
N VAL A 226 -8.40 -5.90 -0.09
CA VAL A 226 -7.82 -7.16 0.36
C VAL A 226 -7.18 -6.98 1.73
N SER A 227 -7.54 -7.86 2.68
CA SER A 227 -7.10 -7.81 4.08
C SER A 227 -6.59 -9.16 4.60
N ASP A 228 -6.30 -10.11 3.71
CA ASP A 228 -5.95 -11.50 4.05
C ASP A 228 -4.51 -11.66 4.56
N ALA A 229 -3.68 -10.64 4.35
CA ALA A 229 -2.24 -10.73 4.62
C ALA A 229 -1.91 -10.63 6.12
N GLU A 230 -1.02 -11.50 6.56
CA GLU A 230 -0.52 -11.53 7.94
C GLU A 230 0.83 -10.83 8.04
N VAL A 231 1.09 -10.21 9.18
CA VAL A 231 2.38 -9.55 9.48
C VAL A 231 3.19 -10.41 10.43
N TRP A 232 4.42 -10.74 10.05
CA TRP A 232 5.34 -11.55 10.83
C TRP A 232 6.64 -10.76 11.06
N PHE A 233 7.20 -10.84 12.26
CA PHE A 233 8.50 -10.25 12.55
C PHE A 233 9.36 -11.26 13.30
N LYS A 234 10.56 -11.54 12.78
CA LYS A 234 11.46 -12.56 13.36
C LYS A 234 10.76 -13.91 13.54
N HIS A 235 9.98 -14.30 12.54
CA HIS A 235 9.14 -15.50 12.51
C HIS A 235 8.06 -15.57 13.60
N VAL A 236 7.71 -14.46 14.24
CA VAL A 236 6.60 -14.35 15.18
C VAL A 236 5.44 -13.62 14.52
N HIS A 237 4.26 -14.23 14.52
CA HIS A 237 3.04 -13.59 14.02
C HIS A 237 2.67 -12.40 14.92
N MET A 238 2.50 -11.23 14.30
CA MET A 238 2.14 -9.99 14.99
C MET A 238 0.63 -9.78 14.96
N SER A 239 -0.12 -10.49 15.81
CA SER A 239 -1.59 -10.42 15.83
C SER A 239 -2.17 -9.03 16.09
N GLY A 240 -1.44 -8.16 16.79
CA GLY A 240 -1.80 -6.74 17.00
C GLY A 240 -1.41 -5.81 15.85
N CYS A 241 -0.99 -6.35 14.70
CA CYS A 241 -0.63 -5.61 13.51
C CYS A 241 -1.42 -6.14 12.32
N ARG A 242 -2.06 -5.24 11.57
CA ARG A 242 -2.84 -5.59 10.38
C ARG A 242 -2.40 -4.76 9.19
N VAL A 243 -2.51 -5.36 8.03
CA VAL A 243 -2.35 -4.70 6.74
C VAL A 243 -3.60 -4.88 5.88
N GLU A 244 -3.91 -3.87 5.10
CA GLU A 244 -4.99 -3.93 4.11
C GLU A 244 -4.57 -3.09 2.91
N ILE A 245 -4.95 -3.53 1.72
CA ILE A 245 -4.66 -2.82 0.47
C ILE A 245 -5.93 -2.69 -0.35
N GLN A 246 -6.10 -1.55 -1.00
CA GLN A 246 -7.18 -1.34 -1.95
C GLN A 246 -6.65 -0.82 -3.28
N ALA A 247 -7.12 -1.39 -4.38
CA ALA A 247 -6.84 -0.88 -5.71
C ALA A 247 -7.65 0.40 -6.00
N PHE A 248 -7.05 1.31 -6.75
CA PHE A 248 -7.74 2.47 -7.32
C PHE A 248 -7.38 2.59 -8.79
N GLU A 249 -8.39 2.69 -9.65
CA GLU A 249 -8.21 2.60 -11.09
C GLU A 249 -7.40 1.33 -11.47
N GLU A 250 -6.73 1.36 -12.61
CA GLU A 250 -5.90 0.25 -13.08
C GLU A 250 -4.56 0.18 -12.33
N ASP A 251 -3.94 1.34 -12.14
CA ASP A 251 -2.51 1.42 -11.86
C ASP A 251 -2.16 1.57 -10.39
N PHE A 252 -3.11 2.04 -9.56
CA PHE A 252 -2.81 2.39 -8.18
C PHE A 252 -3.22 1.31 -7.20
N MET A 253 -2.41 1.15 -6.16
CA MET A 253 -2.78 0.42 -4.95
C MET A 253 -2.37 1.25 -3.74
N ILE A 254 -3.25 1.32 -2.74
CA ILE A 254 -3.04 2.06 -1.50
C ILE A 254 -3.06 1.06 -0.35
N GLY A 255 -1.91 0.87 0.28
CA GLY A 255 -1.70 -0.04 1.39
C GLY A 255 -1.69 0.70 2.72
N VAL A 256 -2.37 0.16 3.71
CA VAL A 256 -2.43 0.68 5.08
C VAL A 256 -1.93 -0.38 6.04
N THR A 257 -1.04 0.02 6.94
CA THR A 257 -0.59 -0.78 8.07
C THR A 257 -1.08 -0.11 9.34
N ALA A 258 -1.64 -0.88 10.26
CA ALA A 258 -2.00 -0.40 11.60
C ALA A 258 -1.48 -1.37 12.66
N LYS A 259 -0.93 -0.84 13.75
CA LYS A 259 -0.38 -1.62 14.85
C LYS A 259 -0.83 -1.06 16.18
N GLU A 260 -1.43 -1.89 17.03
CA GLU A 260 -1.85 -1.52 18.39
C GLU A 260 -0.63 -1.19 19.26
N ARG A 261 -0.70 -0.12 20.04
CA ARG A 261 0.40 0.26 20.95
C ARG A 261 0.37 -0.50 22.27
N THR A 262 -0.81 -0.79 22.80
CA THR A 262 -0.99 -1.49 24.06
C THR A 262 -1.65 -2.85 23.84
N TRP A 263 -0.91 -3.91 24.14
CA TRP A 263 -1.45 -5.27 24.18
C TRP A 263 -2.26 -5.46 25.47
N GLY A 264 -3.57 -5.70 25.35
CA GLY A 264 -4.36 -6.28 26.44
C GLY A 264 -5.24 -5.34 27.28
N SER A 265 -5.53 -4.11 26.85
CA SER A 265 -6.68 -3.36 27.40
C SER A 265 -7.92 -3.62 26.56
N GLY A 266 -8.95 -4.20 27.18
CA GLY A 266 -10.10 -4.82 26.53
C GLY A 266 -10.86 -3.96 25.49
N ASP A 267 -11.46 -4.71 24.55
CA ASP A 267 -12.53 -4.37 23.60
C ASP A 267 -12.29 -3.41 22.42
N ALA A 268 -11.14 -2.74 22.27
CA ALA A 268 -10.87 -1.94 21.07
C ALA A 268 -9.72 -2.53 20.23
N GLY A 269 -10.02 -3.60 19.48
CA GLY A 269 -9.12 -4.08 18.42
C GLY A 269 -9.06 -3.11 17.24
N LEU A 270 -8.07 -3.27 16.35
CA LEU A 270 -8.03 -2.53 15.08
C LEU A 270 -9.36 -2.64 14.30
N PRO A 271 -9.84 -1.55 13.68
CA PRO A 271 -11.14 -1.55 13.00
C PRO A 271 -11.18 -2.55 11.84
N GLU A 272 -12.33 -3.16 11.58
CA GLU A 272 -12.50 -4.20 10.55
C GLU A 272 -11.93 -3.76 9.20
N VAL A 273 -12.19 -2.50 8.80
CA VAL A 273 -11.73 -1.88 7.56
C VAL A 273 -10.70 -0.80 7.86
N LEU A 274 -9.54 -0.85 7.20
CA LEU A 274 -8.44 0.14 7.31
C LEU A 274 -8.41 1.12 6.11
N THR A 275 -8.99 0.74 4.97
CA THR A 275 -8.88 1.42 3.67
C THR A 275 -10.19 2.05 3.20
N ASP A 276 -11.00 2.66 4.09
CA ASP A 276 -12.21 3.43 3.70
C ASP A 276 -11.86 4.81 3.12
N PHE A 277 -11.10 4.84 2.01
CA PHE A 277 -10.64 6.08 1.41
C PHE A 277 -11.76 6.87 0.74
N ARG A 278 -11.69 8.19 0.87
CA ARG A 278 -12.62 9.14 0.24
C ARG A 278 -11.85 10.14 -0.61
N GLY A 279 -12.27 10.29 -1.86
CA GLY A 279 -11.74 11.34 -2.72
C GLY A 279 -12.09 12.72 -2.16
N LEU A 280 -11.13 13.65 -2.23
CA LEU A 280 -11.32 15.04 -1.82
C LEU A 280 -11.04 15.96 -3.01
N HIS A 281 -11.95 16.89 -3.25
CA HIS A 281 -11.75 17.95 -4.22
C HIS A 281 -10.88 19.06 -3.61
N LEU A 282 -9.78 19.42 -4.28
CA LEU A 282 -8.81 20.38 -3.74
C LEU A 282 -9.47 21.72 -3.36
N GLU A 283 -10.26 22.31 -4.26
CA GLU A 283 -10.88 23.62 -3.97
C GLU A 283 -12.01 23.53 -2.93
N GLU A 284 -12.95 22.60 -3.09
CA GLU A 284 -14.15 22.52 -2.27
C GLU A 284 -13.90 21.93 -0.89
N ASP A 285 -13.07 20.89 -0.77
CA ASP A 285 -12.91 20.16 0.48
C ASP A 285 -11.71 20.64 1.29
N VAL A 286 -10.68 21.15 0.61
CA VAL A 286 -9.41 21.55 1.23
C VAL A 286 -9.28 23.07 1.30
N MET A 287 -9.26 23.76 0.16
CA MET A 287 -8.97 25.20 0.11
C MET A 287 -10.10 26.05 0.68
N ARG A 288 -11.37 25.65 0.50
CA ARG A 288 -12.52 26.32 1.13
C ARG A 288 -12.41 26.33 2.65
N VAL A 289 -11.90 25.26 3.26
CA VAL A 289 -11.65 25.19 4.71
C VAL A 289 -10.46 26.07 5.06
N ALA A 290 -9.34 25.93 4.36
CA ALA A 290 -8.12 26.70 4.60
C ALA A 290 -8.32 28.23 4.51
N ARG A 291 -9.21 28.70 3.62
CA ARG A 291 -9.53 30.13 3.45
C ARG A 291 -10.47 30.69 4.52
N LYS A 292 -11.24 29.83 5.19
CA LYS A 292 -12.24 30.23 6.21
C LYS A 292 -11.74 30.06 7.64
N ALA A 293 -10.69 29.27 7.84
CA ALA A 293 -10.17 28.83 9.14
C ALA A 293 -9.00 29.68 9.68
#